data_AF-A0A2S7VKQ3-F1
#
_entry.id   AF-A0A2S7VKQ3-F1
#
_cell.length_a   1.000
_cell.length_b   1.000
_cell.length_c   1.000
_cell.angle_alpha   90.00
_cell.angle_beta   90.00
_cell.angle_gamma   90.00
#
_symmetry.space_group_name_H-M   'P 1'
#
loop_
_entity.id
_entity.type
_entity.pdbx_description
1 polymer ?
#
loop_
_entity_poly.entity_id
_entity_poly.type
_entity_poly.pdbx_seq_one_letter_code
_entity_poly.pdbx_strand_id
1 'polypeptide(L)'
;MIKEITFPSSAGISGNEKGRYYRDSFSVNISQQNLNAIDVYYAIFSHLPKPVIIAMKIRNKIMGWLGFSAGATEMSLPKEQIATGKQAGFLVFESVSEMEVVAAAYEKNMDMWLSVLKLSEREYAVSTLVNLKTRSGRLYMAFIKPFHKLVAKFCIAQALGAKRI
;
A
#
# COMPACT_ATOMS: atom_id res chain seq x y z
N MET A 1 6.97 -14.53 -8.99
CA MET A 1 8.23 -13.78 -8.83
C MET A 1 7.88 -12.31 -8.55
N ILE A 2 8.56 -11.64 -7.61
CA ILE A 2 8.34 -10.22 -7.29
C ILE A 2 9.43 -9.39 -7.97
N LYS A 3 9.05 -8.44 -8.82
CA LYS A 3 9.99 -7.60 -9.57
C LYS A 3 9.64 -6.13 -9.36
N GLU A 4 10.64 -5.29 -9.07
CA GLU A 4 10.44 -3.84 -9.11
C GLU A 4 10.28 -3.40 -10.57
N ILE A 5 9.23 -2.65 -10.86
CA ILE A 5 8.89 -2.17 -12.20
C ILE A 5 8.82 -0.65 -12.23
N THR A 6 8.83 -0.09 -13.43
CA THR A 6 8.45 1.31 -13.62
C THR A 6 7.02 1.51 -13.14
N PHE A 7 6.76 2.64 -12.48
CA PHE A 7 5.44 2.98 -11.99
C PHE A 7 4.42 2.96 -13.13
N PRO A 8 3.33 2.17 -13.07
CA PRO A 8 2.39 2.02 -14.17
C PRO A 8 1.66 3.33 -14.46
N SER A 9 1.71 3.80 -15.71
CA SER A 9 0.97 5.00 -16.13
C SER A 9 -0.54 4.79 -16.13
N SER A 10 -1.00 3.54 -16.18
CA SER A 10 -2.41 3.13 -16.12
C SER A 10 -2.96 3.02 -14.70
N ALA A 11 -2.13 3.11 -13.66
CA ALA A 11 -2.62 3.13 -12.29
C ALA A 11 -3.42 4.43 -12.05
N GLY A 12 -4.57 4.35 -11.39
CA GLY A 12 -5.41 5.51 -11.09
C GLY A 12 -4.74 6.55 -10.20
N ILE A 13 -3.62 6.19 -9.56
CA ILE A 13 -2.78 7.08 -8.76
C ILE A 13 -1.64 7.73 -9.54
N SER A 14 -1.45 7.36 -10.81
CA SER A 14 -0.44 7.97 -11.70
C SER A 14 -0.84 9.42 -12.00
N GLY A 15 0.06 10.37 -11.75
CA GLY A 15 -0.19 11.80 -11.93
C GLY A 15 -0.65 12.51 -10.65
N ASN A 16 -0.89 11.78 -9.55
CA ASN A 16 -1.19 12.39 -8.26
C ASN A 16 0.05 13.04 -7.62
N GLU A 17 1.26 12.77 -8.13
CA GLU A 17 2.50 13.35 -7.61
C GLU A 17 2.52 14.89 -7.65
N LYS A 18 2.92 15.51 -6.54
CA LYS A 18 3.04 16.97 -6.41
C LYS A 18 4.35 17.33 -5.73
N GLY A 19 5.09 18.27 -6.32
CA GLY A 19 6.32 18.81 -5.75
C GLY A 19 7.35 17.71 -5.46
N ARG A 20 7.73 17.52 -4.19
CA ARG A 20 8.63 16.45 -3.77
C ARG A 20 7.83 15.20 -3.40
N TYR A 21 8.12 14.08 -4.06
CA TYR A 21 7.40 12.83 -3.87
C TYR A 21 8.33 11.62 -3.82
N TYR A 22 7.79 10.50 -3.34
CA TYR A 22 8.34 9.17 -3.45
C TYR A 22 7.36 8.28 -4.21
N ARG A 23 7.87 7.36 -5.04
CA ARG A 23 7.07 6.28 -5.59
C ARG A 23 7.85 4.99 -5.76
N ASP A 24 7.17 3.87 -5.66
CA ASP A 24 7.64 2.56 -6.07
C ASP A 24 6.50 1.72 -6.65
N SER A 25 6.86 0.68 -7.40
CA SER A 25 5.90 -0.31 -7.88
C SER A 25 6.57 -1.67 -8.02
N PHE A 26 5.86 -2.70 -7.59
CA PHE A 26 6.30 -4.09 -7.67
C PHE A 26 5.27 -4.88 -8.47
N SER A 27 5.72 -5.49 -9.57
CA SER A 27 4.95 -6.52 -10.26
C SER A 27 5.07 -7.84 -9.49
N VAL A 28 3.93 -8.51 -9.33
CA VAL A 28 3.82 -9.88 -8.85
C VAL A 28 3.05 -10.72 -9.87
N ASN A 29 3.64 -11.85 -10.23
CA ASN A 29 2.95 -12.90 -10.96
C ASN A 29 2.39 -13.93 -9.98
N ILE A 30 1.09 -14.21 -10.10
CA ILE A 30 0.30 -15.04 -9.19
C ILE A 30 -0.02 -16.41 -9.81
N SER A 31 -0.21 -17.43 -8.98
CA SER A 31 -0.46 -18.80 -9.47
C SER A 31 -1.94 -19.09 -9.78
N GLN A 32 -2.82 -18.40 -9.08
CA GLN A 32 -4.27 -18.49 -9.15
C GLN A 32 -4.76 -17.69 -10.35
N GLN A 33 -5.81 -18.20 -10.99
CA GLN A 33 -6.48 -17.49 -12.09
C GLN A 33 -7.71 -16.76 -11.56
N ASN A 34 -8.15 -15.75 -12.31
CA ASN A 34 -9.42 -15.03 -12.08
C ASN A 34 -9.51 -14.31 -10.74
N LEU A 35 -8.39 -13.96 -10.11
CA LEU A 35 -8.41 -13.01 -9.01
C LEU A 35 -8.66 -11.60 -9.56
N ASN A 36 -9.48 -10.82 -8.88
CA ASN A 36 -9.60 -9.39 -9.16
C ASN A 36 -8.67 -8.59 -8.22
N ALA A 37 -8.60 -7.28 -8.40
CA ALA A 37 -7.74 -6.43 -7.57
C ALA A 37 -8.11 -6.47 -6.08
N ILE A 38 -9.39 -6.67 -5.73
CA ILE A 38 -9.87 -6.78 -4.35
C ILE A 38 -9.33 -8.05 -3.70
N ASP A 39 -9.37 -9.17 -4.42
CA ASP A 39 -8.83 -10.46 -3.98
C ASP A 39 -7.35 -10.33 -3.62
N VAL A 40 -6.56 -9.74 -4.54
CA VAL A 40 -5.12 -9.57 -4.37
C VAL A 40 -4.81 -8.57 -3.26
N TYR A 41 -5.54 -7.44 -3.19
CA TYR A 41 -5.40 -6.46 -2.11
C TYR A 41 -5.66 -7.11 -0.75
N TYR A 42 -6.79 -7.81 -0.61
CA TYR A 42 -7.16 -8.49 0.63
C TYR A 42 -6.09 -9.52 0.99
N ALA A 43 -5.71 -10.40 0.06
CA ALA A 43 -4.69 -11.41 0.28
C ALA A 43 -3.33 -10.82 0.74
N ILE A 44 -2.94 -9.64 0.29
CA ILE A 44 -1.69 -9.02 0.73
C ILE A 44 -1.86 -8.33 2.09
N PHE A 45 -2.90 -7.50 2.24
CA PHE A 45 -2.97 -6.52 3.33
C PHE A 45 -3.82 -6.93 4.54
N SER A 46 -4.68 -7.94 4.45
CA SER A 46 -5.43 -8.46 5.62
C SER A 46 -4.62 -9.43 6.48
N HIS A 47 -3.44 -9.86 6.02
CA HIS A 47 -2.55 -10.73 6.79
C HIS A 47 -1.12 -10.21 6.73
N LEU A 48 -0.84 -9.12 7.46
CA LEU A 48 0.50 -8.57 7.52
C LEU A 48 1.44 -9.48 8.33
N PRO A 49 2.70 -9.68 7.89
CA PRO A 49 3.69 -10.39 8.69
C PRO A 49 3.87 -9.73 10.08
N LYS A 50 4.08 -10.53 11.13
CA LYS A 50 4.26 -10.01 12.51
C LYS A 50 5.31 -8.90 12.63
N PRO A 51 6.49 -8.97 11.97
CA PRO A 51 7.47 -7.88 12.01
C PRO A 51 6.93 -6.55 11.44
N VAL A 52 6.09 -6.64 10.41
CA VAL A 52 5.44 -5.46 9.79
C VAL A 52 4.44 -4.84 10.75
N ILE A 53 3.62 -5.66 11.43
CA ILE A 53 2.68 -5.19 12.46
C ILE A 53 3.45 -4.47 13.59
N ILE A 54 4.57 -5.02 14.04
CA ILE A 54 5.42 -4.40 15.07
C ILE A 54 5.98 -3.05 14.56
N ALA A 55 6.50 -3.00 13.33
CA ALA A 55 6.99 -1.76 12.73
C ALA A 55 5.90 -0.68 12.64
N MET A 56 4.65 -1.06 12.30
CA MET A 56 3.51 -0.14 12.28
C MET A 56 3.16 0.39 13.67
N LYS A 57 3.24 -0.46 14.72
CA LYS A 57 3.05 -0.01 16.11
C LYS A 57 4.14 0.98 16.54
N ILE A 58 5.39 0.72 16.18
CA ILE A 58 6.50 1.65 16.43
C ILE A 58 6.28 2.97 15.69
N ARG A 59 5.89 2.93 14.41
CA ARG A 59 5.48 4.10 13.62
C ARG A 59 4.42 4.89 14.37
N ASN A 60 3.33 4.27 14.82
CA ASN A 60 2.27 4.96 15.55
C ASN A 60 2.78 5.65 16.83
N LYS A 61 3.70 5.03 17.57
CA LYS A 61 4.29 5.64 18.78
C LYS A 61 5.13 6.88 18.46
N ILE A 62 5.96 6.82 17.42
CA ILE A 62 6.78 7.95 16.96
C ILE A 62 5.89 9.06 16.40
N MET A 63 4.88 8.67 15.62
CA MET A 63 3.97 9.57 14.92
C MET A 63 3.01 10.27 15.91
N GLY A 64 2.66 9.64 17.03
CA GLY A 64 1.91 10.30 18.12
C GLY A 64 2.65 11.49 18.73
N TRP A 65 3.99 11.50 18.74
CA TRP A 65 4.79 12.66 19.17
C TRP A 65 4.93 13.74 18.08
N LEU A 66 4.65 13.39 16.82
CA LEU A 66 4.77 14.27 15.66
C LEU A 66 3.40 14.75 15.12
N GLY A 67 2.32 14.50 15.88
CA GLY A 67 0.97 14.98 15.58
C GLY A 67 0.21 14.18 14.52
N PHE A 68 0.50 12.90 14.36
CA PHE A 68 -0.31 11.99 13.54
C PHE A 68 -1.30 11.22 14.40
N SER A 69 -2.46 10.87 13.83
CA SER A 69 -3.43 9.98 14.47
C SER A 69 -2.79 8.62 14.75
N ALA A 70 -2.85 8.15 16.00
CA ALA A 70 -2.55 6.77 16.36
C ALA A 70 -3.64 5.84 15.79
N GLY A 71 -3.66 5.68 14.47
CA GLY A 71 -4.64 4.87 13.76
C GLY A 71 -4.42 3.39 14.02
N ALA A 72 -5.50 2.60 13.92
CA ALA A 72 -5.40 1.15 13.95
C ALA A 72 -4.41 0.66 12.88
N THR A 73 -3.70 -0.43 13.16
CA THR A 73 -2.67 -0.98 12.26
C THR A 73 -3.25 -1.82 11.13
N GLU A 74 -4.58 -1.96 11.07
CA GLU A 74 -5.23 -2.65 9.96
C GLU A 74 -5.02 -1.86 8.66
N MET A 75 -4.62 -2.57 7.60
CA MET A 75 -4.55 -2.00 6.24
C MET A 75 -5.64 -2.58 5.33
N SER A 76 -6.53 -3.41 5.87
CA SER A 76 -7.62 -4.02 5.12
C SER A 76 -8.83 -4.20 6.01
N LEU A 77 -9.99 -4.35 5.37
CA LEU A 77 -11.25 -4.75 5.99
C LEU A 77 -11.51 -6.23 5.66
N PRO A 78 -12.51 -6.88 6.30
CA PRO A 78 -13.14 -8.05 5.71
C PRO A 78 -13.44 -7.80 4.24
N LYS A 79 -13.19 -8.79 3.39
CA LYS A 79 -13.19 -8.62 1.93
C LYS A 79 -14.48 -8.00 1.41
N GLU A 80 -15.62 -8.40 1.96
CA GLU A 80 -16.96 -7.95 1.60
C GLU A 80 -17.23 -6.48 1.98
N GLN A 81 -16.39 -5.90 2.83
CA GLN A 81 -16.47 -4.52 3.28
C GLN A 81 -15.48 -3.60 2.57
N ILE A 82 -14.61 -4.13 1.70
CA ILE A 82 -13.71 -3.32 0.87
C ILE A 82 -14.55 -2.67 -0.24
N ALA A 83 -14.88 -1.39 -0.03
CA ALA A 83 -15.65 -0.58 -0.95
C ALA A 83 -15.21 0.88 -0.87
N THR A 84 -15.42 1.63 -1.95
CA THR A 84 -15.14 3.07 -2.01
C THR A 84 -15.79 3.82 -0.85
N GLY A 85 -15.02 4.70 -0.20
CA GLY A 85 -15.43 5.49 0.97
C GLY A 85 -15.31 4.76 2.31
N LYS A 86 -15.01 3.45 2.33
CA LYS A 86 -14.73 2.72 3.57
C LYS A 86 -13.30 2.97 4.04
N GLN A 87 -13.05 2.72 5.33
CA GLN A 87 -11.75 2.99 5.97
C GLN A 87 -11.23 1.75 6.69
N ALA A 88 -9.96 1.41 6.45
CA ALA A 88 -9.18 0.40 7.17
C ALA A 88 -8.01 1.09 7.89
N GLY A 89 -8.04 1.14 9.22
CA GLY A 89 -7.04 1.87 9.99
C GLY A 89 -6.97 3.34 9.58
N PHE A 90 -5.83 3.76 9.01
CA PHE A 90 -5.62 5.13 8.52
C PHE A 90 -5.83 5.29 7.00
N LEU A 91 -6.17 4.20 6.30
CA LEU A 91 -6.38 4.18 4.86
C LEU A 91 -7.87 4.27 4.52
N VAL A 92 -8.24 5.19 3.64
CA VAL A 92 -9.57 5.29 3.03
C VAL A 92 -9.51 4.72 1.62
N PHE A 93 -10.43 3.84 1.27
CA PHE A 93 -10.56 3.32 -0.09
C PHE A 93 -11.15 4.39 -1.01
N GLU A 94 -10.35 4.94 -1.93
CA GLU A 94 -10.78 6.01 -2.85
C GLU A 94 -11.44 5.46 -4.11
N SER A 95 -10.94 4.33 -4.60
CA SER A 95 -11.54 3.61 -5.71
C SER A 95 -11.38 2.11 -5.51
N VAL A 96 -12.45 1.38 -5.81
CA VAL A 96 -12.50 -0.08 -5.71
C VAL A 96 -13.20 -0.59 -6.94
N SER A 97 -12.51 -1.44 -7.71
CA SER A 97 -13.01 -2.08 -8.91
C SER A 97 -12.37 -3.45 -9.10
N GLU A 98 -12.81 -4.21 -10.10
CA GLU A 98 -12.17 -5.48 -10.43
C GLU A 98 -10.72 -5.31 -10.93
N MET A 99 -10.41 -4.16 -11.52
CA MET A 99 -9.11 -3.88 -12.12
C MET A 99 -8.13 -3.19 -11.17
N GLU A 100 -8.62 -2.37 -10.25
CA GLU A 100 -7.77 -1.64 -9.33
C GLU A 100 -8.46 -1.38 -7.98
N VAL A 101 -7.69 -1.52 -6.91
CA VAL A 101 -8.03 -0.99 -5.58
C VAL A 101 -7.03 0.09 -5.22
N VAL A 102 -7.53 1.29 -4.92
CA VAL A 102 -6.76 2.42 -4.42
C VAL A 102 -7.19 2.75 -2.99
N ALA A 103 -6.22 2.75 -2.09
CA ALA A 103 -6.38 3.20 -0.72
C ALA A 103 -5.43 4.38 -0.46
N ALA A 104 -5.92 5.40 0.24
CA ALA A 104 -5.17 6.64 0.47
C ALA A 104 -5.21 7.09 1.92
N ALA A 105 -4.22 7.89 2.31
CA ALA A 105 -4.17 8.58 3.59
C ALA A 105 -3.68 10.01 3.40
N TYR A 106 -4.42 10.95 3.98
CA TYR A 106 -4.13 12.38 3.89
C TYR A 106 -3.70 12.91 5.26
N GLU A 107 -2.42 13.25 5.38
CA GLU A 107 -1.84 13.69 6.64
C GLU A 107 -1.20 15.08 6.47
N LYS A 108 -0.97 15.78 7.59
CA LYS A 108 -0.33 17.10 7.58
C LYS A 108 1.05 17.07 6.90
N ASN A 109 1.81 15.99 7.10
CA ASN A 109 3.19 15.88 6.65
C ASN A 109 3.33 15.30 5.25
N MET A 110 2.43 14.38 4.86
CA MET A 110 2.50 13.63 3.61
C MET A 110 1.10 13.17 3.19
N ASP A 111 0.88 13.00 1.89
CA ASP A 111 -0.25 12.20 1.38
C ASP A 111 0.31 10.90 0.83
N MET A 112 -0.37 9.80 1.08
CA MET A 112 0.02 8.47 0.62
C MET A 112 -1.12 7.82 -0.15
N TRP A 113 -0.75 7.15 -1.24
CA TRP A 113 -1.61 6.24 -1.97
C TRP A 113 -0.95 4.87 -2.06
N LEU A 114 -1.79 3.85 -2.00
CA LEU A 114 -1.47 2.46 -2.21
C LEU A 114 -2.43 1.93 -3.29
N SER A 115 -1.88 1.35 -4.35
CA SER A 115 -2.66 0.76 -5.44
C SER A 115 -2.30 -0.72 -5.61
N VAL A 116 -3.32 -1.54 -5.84
CA VAL A 116 -3.19 -2.88 -6.43
C VAL A 116 -3.91 -2.87 -7.76
N LEU A 117 -3.15 -2.92 -8.86
CA LEU A 117 -3.64 -2.84 -10.23
C LEU A 117 -3.43 -4.19 -10.93
N LYS A 118 -4.50 -4.74 -11.53
CA LYS A 118 -4.43 -5.90 -12.42
C LYS A 118 -3.82 -5.46 -13.77
N LEU A 119 -2.64 -5.97 -14.10
CA LEU A 119 -1.94 -5.74 -15.37
C LEU A 119 -2.33 -6.77 -16.44
N SER A 120 -2.57 -8.01 -16.02
CA SER A 120 -3.07 -9.11 -16.85
C SER A 120 -3.75 -10.17 -15.97
N GLU A 121 -4.20 -11.28 -16.54
CA GLU A 121 -4.88 -12.36 -15.79
C GLU A 121 -4.10 -12.92 -14.61
N ARG A 122 -2.77 -12.82 -14.61
CA ARG A 122 -1.92 -13.34 -13.53
C ARG A 122 -0.86 -12.37 -13.07
N GLU A 123 -0.91 -11.11 -13.51
CA GLU A 123 0.10 -10.11 -13.16
C GLU A 123 -0.55 -8.88 -12.55
N TYR A 124 -0.03 -8.45 -11.41
CA TYR A 124 -0.54 -7.31 -10.66
C TYR A 124 0.61 -6.39 -10.25
N ALA A 125 0.37 -5.09 -10.32
CA ALA A 125 1.26 -4.08 -9.78
C ALA A 125 0.78 -3.65 -8.38
N VAL A 126 1.67 -3.72 -7.40
CA VAL A 126 1.48 -3.12 -6.07
C VAL A 126 2.32 -1.86 -6.01
N SER A 127 1.66 -0.70 -5.97
CA SER A 127 2.31 0.60 -6.13
C SER A 127 2.09 1.49 -4.91
N THR A 128 3.13 2.19 -4.49
CA THR A 128 3.04 3.23 -3.46
C THR A 128 3.40 4.57 -4.06
N LEU A 129 2.61 5.60 -3.79
CA LEU A 129 2.94 7.00 -4.07
C LEU A 129 2.83 7.80 -2.78
N VAL A 130 3.80 8.67 -2.52
CA VAL A 130 3.79 9.55 -1.34
C VAL A 130 4.19 10.98 -1.73
N ASN A 131 3.30 11.93 -1.56
CA ASN A 131 3.62 13.36 -1.67
C ASN A 131 4.16 13.88 -0.33
N LEU A 132 5.31 14.58 -0.36
CA LEU A 132 6.06 14.99 0.83
C LEU A 132 5.88 16.49 1.10
N LYS A 133 4.80 16.85 1.79
CA LYS A 133 4.38 18.24 2.04
C LYS A 133 5.39 19.03 2.87
N THR A 134 5.93 18.44 3.94
CA THR A 134 6.74 19.15 4.94
C THR A 134 8.21 18.71 4.97
N ARG A 135 9.09 19.51 5.57
CA ARG A 135 10.51 19.13 5.80
C ARG A 135 10.62 17.88 6.68
N SER A 136 9.78 17.78 7.72
CA SER A 136 9.69 16.60 8.61
C SER A 136 9.25 15.35 7.85
N GLY A 137 8.23 15.45 6.98
CA GLY A 137 7.80 14.34 6.13
C GLY A 137 8.91 13.84 5.20
N ARG A 138 9.69 14.77 4.62
CA ARG A 138 10.84 14.42 3.78
C ARG A 138 11.95 13.72 4.54
N LEU A 139 12.30 14.22 5.73
CA LEU A 139 13.32 13.61 6.57
C LEU A 139 12.87 12.21 7.00
N TYR A 140 11.63 12.07 7.46
CA TYR A 140 11.03 10.79 7.82
C TYR A 140 11.05 9.80 6.66
N MET A 141 10.63 10.22 5.46
CA MET A 141 10.62 9.33 4.30
C MET A 141 12.03 8.91 3.87
N ALA A 142 13.04 9.79 4.01
CA ALA A 142 14.43 9.41 3.73
C ALA A 142 14.91 8.26 4.63
N PHE A 143 14.51 8.24 5.91
CA PHE A 143 14.83 7.16 6.84
C PHE A 143 14.02 5.88 6.56
N ILE A 144 12.72 6.01 6.27
CA ILE A 144 11.81 4.85 6.14
C ILE A 144 11.84 4.21 4.76
N LYS A 145 12.15 4.95 3.68
CA LYS A 145 12.18 4.47 2.29
C LYS A 145 12.86 3.09 2.10
N PRO A 146 14.09 2.84 2.58
CA PRO A 146 14.71 1.52 2.40
C PRO A 146 13.90 0.39 3.08
N PHE A 147 13.34 0.65 4.26
CA PHE A 147 12.50 -0.29 4.97
C PHE A 147 11.14 -0.48 4.29
N HIS A 148 10.55 0.58 3.73
CA HIS A 148 9.27 0.52 3.01
C HIS A 148 9.32 -0.48 1.85
N LYS A 149 10.36 -0.42 1.01
CA LYS A 149 10.54 -1.38 -0.09
C LYS A 149 10.64 -2.82 0.41
N LEU A 150 11.35 -3.05 1.52
CA LEU A 150 11.48 -4.38 2.13
C LEU A 150 10.14 -4.87 2.67
N VAL A 151 9.39 -4.01 3.37
CA VAL A 151 8.06 -4.31 3.90
C VAL A 151 7.09 -4.67 2.78
N ALA A 152 7.03 -3.88 1.71
CA ALA A 152 6.17 -4.14 0.56
C ALA A 152 6.46 -5.52 -0.05
N LYS A 153 7.73 -5.80 -0.37
CA LYS A 153 8.15 -7.11 -0.90
C LYS A 153 7.84 -8.25 0.07
N PHE A 154 8.01 -8.04 1.37
CA PHE A 154 7.77 -9.07 2.38
C PHE A 154 6.28 -9.40 2.52
N CYS A 155 5.38 -8.41 2.49
CA CYS A 155 3.94 -8.63 2.49
C CYS A 155 3.51 -9.44 1.26
N ILE A 156 3.99 -9.07 0.07
CA ILE A 156 3.70 -9.79 -1.19
C ILE A 156 4.24 -11.23 -1.14
N ALA A 157 5.49 -11.40 -0.69
CA ALA A 157 6.12 -12.72 -0.58
C ALA A 157 5.39 -13.63 0.40
N GLN A 158 4.86 -13.08 1.49
CA GLN A 158 4.09 -13.84 2.46
C GLN A 158 2.75 -14.31 1.90
N ALA A 159 2.08 -13.49 1.08
CA ALA A 159 0.85 -13.89 0.39
C ALA A 159 1.10 -15.02 -0.63
N LEU A 160 2.18 -14.93 -1.41
CA LEU A 160 2.64 -15.99 -2.32
C LEU A 160 2.99 -17.29 -1.59
N GLY A 161 3.79 -17.20 -0.53
CA GLY A 161 4.23 -18.36 0.26
C GLY A 161 3.06 -19.09 0.95
N ALA A 162 2.03 -18.34 1.31
CA ALA A 162 0.79 -18.88 1.87
C ALA A 162 -0.23 -19.35 0.81
N LYS A 163 0.10 -19.28 -0.49
CA LYS A 163 -0.77 -19.63 -1.62
C LYS A 163 -2.12 -18.89 -1.61
N ARG A 164 -2.11 -17.63 -1.17
CA ARG A 164 -3.28 -16.74 -1.21
C ARG A 164 -3.35 -15.95 -2.52
N ILE A 165 -2.18 -15.76 -3.12
CA ILE A 165 -1.90 -15.32 -4.50
C ILE A 165 -0.73 -16.16 -5.05
#